data_AF-A0A7V5FQ46-F1
#
_entry.id   AF-A0A7V5FQ46-F1
#
_cell.length_a   1.000
_cell.length_b   1.000
_cell.length_c   1.000
_cell.angle_alpha   90.00
_cell.angle_beta   90.00
_cell.angle_gamma   90.00
#
_symmetry.space_group_name_H-M   'P 1'
#
loop_
_entity.id
_entity.type
_entity.pdbx_description
1 polymer ?
#
loop_
_entity_poly.entity_id
_entity_poly.type
_entity_poly.pdbx_seq_one_letter_code
_entity_poly.pdbx_strand_id
1 'polypeptide(L)' 'AAEAKPVYRDFRAGDVRHSLADISKARRLLGYEPVYSIATGLDEAASWYIDRFR' A
#
# COMPACT_ATOMS: atom_id res chain seq x y z
N ALA A 1 13.71 13.83 -2.82
CA ALA A 1 12.59 13.30 -2.00
C ALA A 1 12.56 13.92 -0.59
N ALA A 2 13.69 14.02 0.12
CA ALA A 2 13.74 14.42 1.53
C ALA A 2 13.24 15.85 1.90
N GLU A 3 12.98 16.72 0.92
CA GLU A 3 12.58 18.12 1.17
C GLU A 3 11.13 18.44 0.77
N ALA A 4 10.42 17.52 0.10
CA ALA A 4 9.06 17.76 -0.34
C ALA A 4 8.10 17.72 0.86
N LYS A 5 7.40 18.83 1.12
CA LYS A 5 6.40 18.90 2.20
C LYS A 5 5.03 18.45 1.69
N PRO A 6 4.28 17.64 2.47
CA PRO A 6 2.93 17.26 2.08
C PRO A 6 2.02 18.49 2.07
N VAL A 7 1.18 18.61 1.04
CA VAL A 7 0.09 19.60 0.95
C VAL A 7 -1.23 18.87 1.24
N TYR A 8 -1.76 19.07 2.44
CA TYR A 8 -3.02 18.46 2.86
C TYR A 8 -4.22 19.16 2.20
N ARG A 9 -5.26 18.37 1.90
CA ARG A 9 -6.52 18.83 1.29
C ARG A 9 -7.68 18.07 1.90
N ASP A 10 -8.90 18.49 1.60
CA ASP A 10 -10.12 17.84 2.09
C ASP A 10 -10.24 16.38 1.63
N PHE A 11 -11.01 15.58 2.39
CA PHE A 11 -11.35 14.21 2.00
C PHE A 11 -12.09 14.20 0.67
N ARG A 12 -11.84 13.17 -0.14
CA ARG A 12 -12.58 13.00 -1.37
C ARG A 12 -14.00 12.52 -1.06
N ALA A 13 -14.96 13.05 -1.82
CA ALA A 13 -16.36 12.65 -1.69
C ALA A 13 -16.53 11.15 -1.98
N GLY A 14 -17.12 10.43 -1.03
CA GLY A 14 -17.33 8.98 -1.11
C GLY A 14 -16.17 8.11 -0.59
N ASP A 15 -15.13 8.70 0.01
CA ASP A 15 -14.02 7.93 0.56
C ASP A 15 -14.44 7.05 1.75
N VAL A 16 -13.98 5.79 1.73
CA VAL A 16 -14.08 4.90 2.90
C VAL A 16 -13.02 5.32 3.92
N ARG A 17 -13.46 5.61 5.15
CA ARG A 17 -12.61 6.21 6.19
C ARG A 17 -11.54 5.27 6.74
N HIS A 18 -11.91 4.03 7.02
CA HIS A 18 -11.04 2.99 7.57
C HIS A 18 -11.38 1.66 6.90
N SER A 19 -10.35 0.90 6.53
CA SER A 19 -10.50 -0.39 5.86
C SER A 19 -9.46 -1.37 6.38
N LEU A 20 -9.92 -2.48 6.97
CA LEU A 20 -9.10 -3.57 7.46
C LEU A 20 -9.73 -4.89 7.05
N ALA A 21 -9.03 -5.69 6.26
CA ALA A 21 -9.53 -6.94 5.73
C ALA A 21 -9.38 -8.09 6.75
N ASP A 22 -10.43 -8.89 6.93
CA ASP A 22 -10.31 -10.24 7.48
C ASP A 22 -10.01 -11.22 6.33
N ILE A 23 -8.81 -11.78 6.35
CA ILE A 23 -8.31 -12.72 5.32
C ILE A 23 -8.45 -14.19 5.73
N SER A 24 -9.12 -14.49 6.85
CA SER A 24 -9.24 -15.85 7.40
C SER A 24 -9.87 -16.83 6.41
N LYS A 25 -10.82 -16.38 5.57
CA LYS A 25 -11.42 -17.22 4.54
C LYS A 25 -10.41 -17.67 3.48
N ALA A 26 -9.55 -16.76 3.01
CA ALA A 26 -8.52 -17.07 2.02
C ALA A 26 -7.45 -17.98 2.62
N ARG A 27 -7.01 -17.71 3.86
CA ARG A 27 -6.11 -18.60 4.61
C ARG A 27 -6.69 -20.03 4.68
N ARG A 28 -7.95 -20.16 5.11
CA ARG A 28 -8.61 -21.46 5.29
C ARG A 28 -8.85 -22.23 4.00
N LEU A 29 -9.33 -21.56 2.96
CA LEU A 29 -9.78 -22.25 1.74
C LEU A 29 -8.68 -22.42 0.69
N LEU A 30 -7.68 -21.55 0.70
CA LEU A 30 -6.66 -21.49 -0.35
C LEU A 30 -5.24 -21.67 0.18
N GLY A 31 -5.05 -21.77 1.50
CA GLY A 31 -3.72 -21.79 2.11
C GLY A 31 -2.96 -20.47 1.89
N TYR A 32 -3.66 -19.37 1.66
CA TYR A 32 -3.04 -18.07 1.39
C TYR A 32 -2.22 -17.60 2.60
N GLU A 33 -0.92 -17.36 2.40
CA GLU A 33 -0.04 -16.73 3.39
C GLU A 33 0.55 -15.44 2.80
N PRO A 34 0.25 -14.26 3.36
CA PRO A 34 0.89 -13.01 2.94
C PRO A 34 2.39 -13.04 3.21
N VAL A 35 3.19 -12.84 2.17
CA VAL A 35 4.65 -12.82 2.28
C VAL A 35 5.25 -11.40 2.23
N TYR A 36 4.42 -10.40 1.94
CA TYR A 36 4.84 -9.00 1.85
C TYR A 36 4.16 -8.14 2.92
N SER A 37 4.95 -7.28 3.55
CA SER A 37 4.47 -6.13 4.30
C SER A 37 4.37 -4.90 3.40
N ILE A 38 3.63 -3.86 3.84
CA ILE A 38 3.60 -2.57 3.13
C ILE A 38 5.01 -1.98 2.99
N ALA A 39 5.85 -2.06 4.02
CA ALA A 39 7.20 -1.51 3.98
C ALA A 39 8.05 -2.20 2.89
N THR A 40 8.12 -3.53 2.93
CA THR A 40 8.88 -4.31 1.95
C THR A 40 8.37 -4.09 0.53
N GLY A 41 7.04 -4.05 0.34
CA GLY A 41 6.44 -3.77 -0.97
C GLY A 41 6.73 -2.37 -1.49
N LEU A 42 6.79 -1.36 -0.61
CA LEU A 42 7.14 0.01 -0.99
C LEU A 42 8.61 0.13 -1.43
N ASP A 43 9.53 -0.57 -0.78
CA ASP A 43 10.96 -0.55 -1.14
C ASP A 43 11.18 -1.12 -2.56
N GLU A 44 10.54 -2.26 -2.86
CA GLU A 44 10.60 -2.88 -4.20
C GLU A 44 9.96 -1.99 -5.27
N ALA A 45 8.76 -1.45 -4.98
CA ALA A 45 8.07 -0.60 -5.93
C ALA A 45 8.83 0.71 -6.18
N ALA A 46 9.34 1.36 -5.13
CA ALA A 46 10.10 2.61 -5.25
C ALA A 46 11.33 2.44 -6.15
N SER A 47 12.05 1.32 -6.01
CA SER A 47 13.19 0.98 -6.86
C SER A 47 12.78 0.96 -8.34
N TRP A 48 11.70 0.26 -8.66
CA TRP A 48 11.18 0.22 -10.04
C TRP A 48 10.74 1.60 -10.55
N TYR A 49 10.05 2.40 -9.74
CA TYR A 49 9.59 3.74 -10.15
C TYR A 49 10.78 4.68 -10.42
N ILE A 50 11.84 4.61 -9.60
CA ILE A 50 13.06 5.40 -9.82
C ILE A 50 13.71 4.97 -11.12
N ASP A 51 13.91 3.68 -11.36
CA ASP A 51 14.57 3.20 -12.58
C ASP A 51 13.76 3.52 -13.85
N ARG A 52 12.42 3.51 -13.77
CA ARG A 52 11.54 3.74 -14.92
C ARG A 52 11.34 5.21 -15.27
N PHE A 53 11.37 6.10 -14.28
CA PHE A 53 11.00 7.52 -14.45
C PHE A 53 12.13 8.50 -14.12
N ARG A 54 13.34 8.00 -13.96
CA ARG A 54 14.56 8.81 -14.03
C ARG A 54 14.93 9.10 -15.47
#